data_AF-A0A7Z8Y5Y5-F1
#
_entry.id   AF-A0A7Z8Y5Y5-F1
#
_cell.length_a   1.000
_cell.length_b   1.000
_cell.length_c   1.000
_cell.angle_alpha   90.00
_cell.angle_beta   90.00
_cell.angle_gamma   90.00
#
_symmetry.space_group_name_H-M   'P 1'
#
loop_
_entity.id
_entity.type
_entity.pdbx_description
1 polymer ?
#
loop_
_entity_poly.entity_id
_entity_poly.type
_entity_poly.pdbx_seq_one_letter_code
_entity_poly.pdbx_strand_id
1 'polypeptide(L)'
;MIRSFLAATAVLSLSTAVQAQAPAPPAAQGQPADVGLLPGAELSADCGGLNNLAGRAWCVTAPLGQVGALADAYIADLATKGWLAAGGDENRVVFVKRREAGGCDGMQMVAFYDTTKTAVAELPAYLGFAVVPGDVCAQPAAEKPASETTPQ
;
A
#
# COMPACT_ATOMS: atom_id res chain seq x y z
N MET A 1 -65.25 45.12 -25.78
CA MET A 1 -64.99 44.42 -24.50
C MET A 1 -64.27 43.12 -24.84
N ILE A 2 -62.99 43.03 -24.49
CA ILE A 2 -62.05 41.98 -24.91
C ILE A 2 -62.04 40.89 -23.84
N ARG A 3 -62.28 39.63 -24.24
CA ARG A 3 -62.08 38.43 -23.40
C ARG A 3 -60.87 37.67 -23.95
N SER A 4 -59.74 37.78 -23.26
CA SER A 4 -58.54 36.98 -23.54
C SER A 4 -58.54 35.74 -22.65
N PHE A 5 -58.49 34.55 -23.25
CA PHE A 5 -58.15 33.30 -22.58
C PHE A 5 -56.65 33.03 -22.77
N LEU A 6 -55.90 32.92 -21.66
CA LEU A 6 -54.53 32.42 -21.64
C LEU A 6 -54.56 30.90 -21.42
N ALA A 7 -53.92 30.15 -22.32
CA ALA A 7 -53.58 28.75 -22.11
C ALA A 7 -52.09 28.67 -21.75
N ALA A 8 -51.78 28.14 -20.56
CA ALA A 8 -50.43 27.91 -20.09
C ALA A 8 -49.99 26.48 -20.40
N THR A 9 -49.00 26.31 -21.28
CA THR A 9 -48.32 25.03 -21.52
C THR A 9 -47.09 24.94 -20.61
N ALA A 10 -47.12 24.02 -19.66
CA ALA A 10 -45.96 23.66 -18.85
C ALA A 10 -45.11 22.62 -19.58
N VAL A 11 -43.83 22.93 -19.80
CA VAL A 11 -42.83 21.99 -20.33
C VAL A 11 -42.06 21.41 -19.14
N LEU A 12 -42.21 20.11 -18.88
CA LEU A 12 -41.35 19.39 -17.94
C LEU A 12 -40.02 19.06 -18.62
N SER A 13 -38.94 19.70 -18.18
CA SER A 13 -37.58 19.32 -18.54
C SER A 13 -37.08 18.21 -17.60
N LEU A 14 -36.75 17.05 -18.17
CA LEU A 14 -36.06 15.97 -17.46
C LEU A 14 -34.57 16.31 -17.36
N SER A 15 -34.09 16.60 -16.14
CA SER A 15 -32.66 16.74 -15.86
C SER A 15 -32.05 15.37 -15.59
N THR A 16 -31.24 14.86 -16.52
CA THR A 16 -30.35 13.72 -16.26
C THR A 16 -29.20 14.17 -15.37
N ALA A 17 -29.21 13.77 -14.10
CA ALA A 17 -28.08 13.99 -13.20
C ALA A 17 -26.92 13.06 -13.61
N VAL A 18 -25.89 13.63 -14.23
CA VAL A 18 -24.58 12.98 -14.38
C VAL A 18 -23.91 13.03 -13.01
N GLN A 19 -23.82 11.89 -12.32
CA GLN A 19 -22.96 11.76 -11.15
C GLN A 19 -21.51 11.88 -11.62
N ALA A 20 -20.89 13.02 -11.36
CA ALA A 20 -19.44 13.18 -11.49
C ALA A 20 -18.78 12.28 -10.45
N GLN A 21 -18.18 11.16 -10.88
CA GLN A 21 -17.23 10.45 -10.04
C GLN A 21 -16.06 11.41 -9.76
N ALA A 22 -15.93 11.83 -8.50
CA ALA A 22 -14.76 12.58 -8.07
C ALA A 22 -13.51 11.71 -8.34
N PRO A 23 -12.45 12.27 -8.96
CA PRO A 23 -11.20 11.53 -9.14
C PRO A 23 -10.67 11.12 -7.76
N ALA A 24 -10.33 9.84 -7.61
CA ALA A 24 -9.62 9.36 -6.43
C ALA A 24 -8.34 10.19 -6.26
N PRO A 25 -7.97 10.59 -5.03
CA PRO A 25 -6.73 11.33 -4.80
C PRO A 25 -5.55 10.53 -5.36
N PRO A 26 -4.58 11.18 -6.03
CA PRO A 26 -3.41 10.49 -6.53
C PRO A 26 -2.70 9.80 -5.36
N ALA A 27 -2.35 8.53 -5.53
CA ALA A 27 -1.53 7.81 -4.57
C ALA A 27 -0.27 8.63 -4.29
N ALA A 28 0.04 8.84 -3.00
CA ALA A 28 1.24 9.58 -2.63
C ALA A 28 2.46 8.90 -3.26
N GLN A 29 3.40 9.68 -3.80
CA GLN A 29 4.61 9.15 -4.43
C GLN A 29 5.31 8.16 -3.47
N GLY A 30 5.41 6.89 -3.87
CA GLY A 30 5.98 5.82 -3.04
C GLY A 30 4.96 4.89 -2.34
N GLN A 31 3.66 5.19 -2.39
CA GLN A 31 2.60 4.29 -1.88
C GLN A 31 2.42 3.08 -2.81
N PRO A 32 2.54 1.84 -2.30
CA PRO A 32 2.17 0.66 -3.08
C PRO A 32 0.66 0.65 -3.39
N ALA A 33 0.29 0.29 -4.63
CA ALA A 33 -1.07 0.45 -5.17
C ALA A 33 -2.19 -0.21 -4.34
N ASP A 34 -1.89 -1.27 -3.59
CA ASP A 34 -2.85 -2.05 -2.81
C ASP A 34 -2.81 -1.73 -1.30
N VAL A 35 -1.87 -0.89 -0.85
CA VAL A 35 -1.73 -0.52 0.56
C VAL A 35 -2.48 0.79 0.78
N GLY A 36 -3.56 0.73 1.56
CA GLY A 36 -4.35 1.91 1.96
C GLY A 36 -4.19 2.23 3.45
N LEU A 37 -4.62 3.40 3.89
CA LEU A 37 -4.60 3.76 5.31
C LEU A 37 -5.70 2.99 6.07
N LEU A 38 -5.32 2.16 7.04
CA LEU A 38 -6.25 1.42 7.89
C LEU A 38 -6.67 2.21 9.15
N PRO A 39 -7.82 1.89 9.78
CA PRO A 39 -8.21 2.49 11.05
C PRO A 39 -7.13 2.33 12.13
N GLY A 40 -6.88 3.41 12.90
CA GLY A 40 -5.84 3.43 13.93
C GLY A 40 -4.43 3.73 13.40
N ALA A 41 -4.28 3.95 12.09
CA ALA A 41 -3.04 4.40 11.47
C ALA A 41 -3.13 5.86 11.03
N GLU A 42 -2.03 6.58 11.17
CA GLU A 42 -1.84 7.91 10.57
C GLU A 42 -0.70 7.87 9.56
N LEU A 43 -0.79 8.64 8.47
CA LEU A 43 0.29 8.73 7.49
C LEU A 43 1.51 9.47 8.09
N SER A 44 2.70 8.89 7.97
CA SER A 44 3.97 9.53 8.34
C SER A 44 4.83 9.73 7.10
N ALA A 45 4.92 10.97 6.62
CA ALA A 45 5.64 11.30 5.39
C ALA A 45 7.17 11.11 5.49
N ASP A 46 7.72 11.22 6.70
CA ASP A 46 9.16 11.14 6.97
C ASP A 46 9.59 9.85 7.67
N CYS A 47 8.65 8.93 7.94
CA CYS A 47 8.88 7.71 8.69
C CYS A 47 9.53 7.96 10.07
N GLY A 48 9.22 9.11 10.70
CA GLY A 48 9.80 9.53 11.97
C GLY A 48 11.27 9.96 11.88
N GLY A 49 11.80 10.18 10.67
CA GLY A 49 13.22 10.45 10.45
C GLY A 49 14.13 9.24 10.72
N LEU A 50 13.56 8.04 10.83
CA LEU A 50 14.26 6.82 11.19
C LEU A 50 14.68 6.03 9.94
N ASN A 51 15.75 5.23 10.08
CA ASN A 51 16.17 4.21 9.12
C ASN A 51 16.39 4.70 7.67
N ASN A 52 16.55 6.01 7.46
CA ASN A 52 16.68 6.63 6.14
C ASN A 52 15.51 6.28 5.19
N LEU A 53 14.29 6.15 5.72
CA LEU A 53 13.11 5.71 4.94
C LEU A 53 12.28 6.86 4.35
N ALA A 54 12.54 8.11 4.72
CA ALA A 54 11.86 9.28 4.16
C ALA A 54 11.98 9.30 2.62
N GLY A 55 10.83 9.33 1.93
CA GLY A 55 10.76 9.29 0.47
C GLY A 55 11.15 7.95 -0.19
N ARG A 56 11.44 6.91 0.60
CA ARG A 56 11.80 5.56 0.11
C ARG A 56 10.77 4.51 0.47
N ALA A 57 10.04 4.73 1.55
CA ALA A 57 8.93 3.90 1.98
C ALA A 57 7.69 4.78 2.16
N TRP A 58 6.54 4.16 2.01
CA TRP A 58 5.28 4.72 2.49
C TRP A 58 5.09 4.27 3.93
N CYS A 59 5.12 5.21 4.87
CA CYS A 59 5.06 4.89 6.29
C CYS A 59 3.75 5.33 6.91
N VAL A 60 3.23 4.49 7.79
CA VAL A 60 2.17 4.86 8.72
C VAL A 60 2.66 4.75 10.14
N THR A 61 2.04 5.48 11.05
CA THR A 61 2.38 5.50 12.47
C THR A 61 1.17 5.15 13.33
N ALA A 62 1.47 4.55 14.48
CA ALA A 62 0.55 4.28 15.58
C ALA A 62 1.36 4.24 16.90
N PRO A 63 0.70 4.31 18.08
CA PRO A 63 1.37 4.08 19.35
C PRO A 63 2.04 2.70 19.38
N LEU A 64 3.21 2.60 20.02
CA LEU A 64 4.01 1.38 20.11
C LEU A 64 3.22 0.22 20.73
N GLY A 65 2.35 0.50 21.70
CA GLY A 65 1.46 -0.51 22.29
C GLY A 65 0.39 -1.06 21.33
N GLN A 66 0.19 -0.44 20.17
CA GLN A 66 -0.84 -0.80 19.18
C GLN A 66 -0.26 -1.25 17.83
N VAL A 67 1.02 -0.99 17.56
CA VAL A 67 1.62 -1.24 16.24
C VAL A 67 1.60 -2.71 15.81
N GLY A 68 1.66 -3.65 16.77
CA GLY A 68 1.54 -5.09 16.49
C GLY A 68 0.16 -5.45 15.94
N ALA A 69 -0.90 -5.01 16.62
CA ALA A 69 -2.27 -5.24 16.15
C ALA A 69 -2.54 -4.53 14.80
N LEU A 70 -1.92 -3.36 14.59
CA LEU A 70 -1.99 -2.70 13.29
C LEU A 70 -1.28 -3.50 12.19
N ALA A 71 -0.11 -4.08 12.48
CA ALA A 71 0.61 -4.93 11.52
C ALA A 71 -0.23 -6.15 11.13
N ASP A 72 -0.88 -6.81 12.10
CA ASP A 72 -1.77 -7.94 11.86
C ASP A 72 -2.97 -7.53 10.97
N ALA A 73 -3.54 -6.34 11.20
CA ALA A 73 -4.62 -5.80 10.38
C ALA A 73 -4.19 -5.57 8.92
N TYR A 74 -2.98 -5.05 8.69
CA TYR A 74 -2.42 -4.92 7.34
C TYR A 74 -2.17 -6.27 6.67
N ILE A 75 -1.65 -7.25 7.41
CA ILE A 75 -1.45 -8.61 6.89
C ILE A 75 -2.79 -9.20 6.43
N ALA A 76 -3.83 -9.08 7.26
CA ALA A 76 -5.16 -9.57 6.94
C ALA A 76 -5.77 -8.86 5.72
N ASP A 77 -5.71 -7.53 5.68
CA ASP A 77 -6.19 -6.73 4.55
C ASP A 77 -5.48 -7.09 3.24
N LEU A 78 -4.15 -7.18 3.26
CA LEU A 78 -3.34 -7.54 2.10
C LEU A 78 -3.63 -8.97 1.62
N ALA A 79 -3.89 -9.91 2.54
CA ALA A 79 -4.32 -11.26 2.19
C ALA A 79 -5.64 -11.25 1.40
N THR A 80 -6.62 -10.42 1.76
CA THR A 80 -7.86 -10.28 0.99
C THR A 80 -7.63 -9.75 -0.43
N LYS A 81 -6.51 -9.06 -0.65
CA LYS A 81 -6.08 -8.48 -1.94
C LYS A 81 -5.14 -9.39 -2.72
N GLY A 82 -4.94 -10.63 -2.27
CA GLY A 82 -4.14 -11.65 -2.95
C GLY A 82 -2.63 -11.56 -2.69
N TRP A 83 -2.20 -10.75 -1.72
CA TRP A 83 -0.81 -10.76 -1.24
C TRP A 83 -0.62 -11.87 -0.22
N LEU A 84 0.44 -12.66 -0.39
CA LEU A 84 0.78 -13.78 0.48
C LEU A 84 2.05 -13.47 1.25
N ALA A 85 2.06 -13.66 2.56
CA ALA A 85 3.31 -13.64 3.33
C ALA A 85 4.20 -14.80 2.87
N ALA A 86 5.37 -14.47 2.31
CA ALA A 86 6.33 -15.43 1.76
C ALA A 86 7.58 -15.60 2.63
N GLY A 87 7.72 -14.78 3.67
CA GLY A 87 8.85 -14.81 4.59
C GLY A 87 8.95 -13.54 5.40
N GLY A 88 10.04 -13.40 6.14
CA GLY A 88 10.21 -12.29 7.07
C GLY A 88 11.16 -12.62 8.21
N ASP A 89 11.27 -11.69 9.14
CA ASP A 89 11.81 -11.90 10.48
C ASP A 89 10.87 -11.24 11.51
N GLU A 90 11.31 -11.15 12.77
CA GLU A 90 10.46 -10.68 13.88
C GLU A 90 9.77 -9.34 13.59
N ASN A 91 10.42 -8.42 12.86
CA ASN A 91 9.91 -7.08 12.60
C ASN A 91 9.62 -6.82 11.12
N ARG A 92 9.73 -7.83 10.26
CA ARG A 92 9.56 -7.67 8.81
C ARG A 92 8.71 -8.77 8.23
N VAL A 93 7.77 -8.41 7.37
CA VAL A 93 7.04 -9.34 6.52
C VAL A 93 7.35 -9.03 5.06
N VAL A 94 7.68 -10.08 4.29
CA VAL A 94 7.81 -10.02 2.84
C VAL A 94 6.56 -10.66 2.23
N PHE A 95 5.87 -9.90 1.39
CA PHE A 95 4.69 -10.31 0.66
C PHE A 95 5.01 -10.56 -0.81
N VAL A 96 4.31 -11.53 -1.39
CA VAL A 96 4.32 -11.80 -2.83
C VAL A 96 2.89 -11.84 -3.36
N LYS A 97 2.67 -11.32 -4.57
CA LYS A 97 1.39 -11.43 -5.28
C LYS A 97 1.66 -11.94 -6.69
N ARG A 98 1.02 -13.05 -7.06
CA ARG A 98 1.17 -13.64 -8.41
C ARG A 98 0.50 -12.74 -9.44
N ARG A 99 1.18 -12.50 -10.56
CA ARG A 99 0.60 -11.79 -11.71
C ARG A 99 -0.12 -12.77 -12.63
N GLU A 100 -1.18 -12.30 -13.28
CA GLU A 100 -1.94 -13.12 -14.25
C GLU A 100 -1.07 -13.56 -15.44
N ALA A 101 -0.19 -12.68 -15.92
CA ALA A 101 0.74 -12.96 -17.02
C ALA A 101 1.97 -13.81 -16.63
N GLY A 102 2.01 -14.31 -15.39
CA GLY A 102 3.18 -14.99 -14.82
C GLY A 102 4.14 -14.05 -14.08
N GLY A 103 4.96 -14.62 -13.20
CA GLY A 103 5.80 -13.88 -12.26
C GLY A 103 5.04 -13.37 -11.04
N CYS A 104 5.74 -12.64 -10.18
CA CYS A 104 5.18 -12.07 -8.95
C CYS A 104 5.68 -10.65 -8.68
N ASP A 105 4.78 -9.84 -8.11
CA ASP A 105 5.13 -8.62 -7.42
C ASP A 105 5.61 -8.93 -6.00
N GLY A 106 6.56 -8.13 -5.51
CA GLY A 106 7.06 -8.21 -4.14
C GLY A 106 6.81 -6.91 -3.38
N MET A 107 6.54 -7.05 -2.10
CA MET A 107 6.41 -5.91 -1.18
C MET A 107 6.93 -6.30 0.20
N GLN A 108 7.50 -5.34 0.91
CA GLN A 108 7.93 -5.48 2.29
C GLN A 108 7.11 -4.56 3.19
N MET A 109 6.71 -5.07 4.35
CA MET A 109 6.30 -4.27 5.51
C MET A 109 7.34 -4.46 6.61
N VAL A 110 7.79 -3.37 7.24
CA VAL A 110 8.72 -3.41 8.38
C VAL A 110 8.16 -2.58 9.52
N ALA A 111 8.14 -3.15 10.72
CA ALA A 111 7.81 -2.47 11.97
C ALA A 111 9.08 -1.92 12.61
N PHE A 112 9.03 -0.68 13.08
CA PHE A 112 10.16 -0.06 13.78
C PHE A 112 9.70 1.07 14.69
N TYR A 113 10.55 1.44 15.64
CA TYR A 113 10.39 2.61 16.50
C TYR A 113 11.77 3.17 16.85
N ASP A 114 11.79 4.33 17.52
CA ASP A 114 13.03 4.96 17.98
C ASP A 114 13.59 4.22 19.22
N THR A 115 14.52 3.31 19.00
CA THR A 115 15.15 2.51 20.06
C THR A 115 16.14 3.30 20.91
N THR A 116 16.42 4.57 20.57
CA THR A 116 17.21 5.45 21.44
C THR A 116 16.39 5.99 22.62
N LYS A 117 15.07 5.80 22.58
CA LYS A 117 14.14 6.19 23.64
C LYS A 117 13.72 4.98 24.48
N THR A 118 13.36 5.25 25.73
CA THR A 118 12.73 4.24 26.57
C THR A 118 11.39 3.81 25.96
N ALA A 119 11.24 2.51 25.72
CA ALA A 119 10.02 1.96 25.15
C ALA A 119 8.86 2.10 26.15
N VAL A 120 7.85 2.88 25.76
CA VAL A 120 6.56 3.04 26.44
C VAL A 120 5.44 2.91 25.42
N ALA A 121 4.24 2.54 25.85
CA ALA A 121 3.13 2.20 24.93
C ALA A 121 2.73 3.36 24.02
N GLU A 122 2.92 4.60 24.46
CA GLU A 122 2.56 5.84 23.79
C GLU A 122 3.63 6.31 22.78
N LEU A 123 4.83 5.71 22.81
CA LEU A 123 5.89 6.08 21.90
C LEU A 123 5.44 5.84 20.45
N PRO A 124 5.71 6.74 19.49
CA PRO A 124 5.40 6.47 18.09
C PRO A 124 6.18 5.27 17.56
N ALA A 125 5.46 4.33 16.97
CA ALA A 125 6.00 3.26 16.15
C ALA A 125 5.48 3.40 14.72
N TYR A 126 6.14 2.73 13.79
CA TYR A 126 5.92 2.90 12.36
C TYR A 126 5.84 1.55 11.67
N LEU A 127 4.98 1.47 10.66
CA LEU A 127 5.01 0.43 9.63
C LEU A 127 5.43 1.07 8.31
N GLY A 128 6.59 0.67 7.80
CA GLY A 128 7.09 1.11 6.50
C GLY A 128 6.80 0.09 5.41
N PHE A 129 6.23 0.55 4.30
CA PHE A 129 5.90 -0.26 3.14
C PHE A 129 6.77 0.13 1.94
N ALA A 130 7.37 -0.86 1.29
CA ALA A 130 8.17 -0.65 0.08
C ALA A 130 7.95 -1.79 -0.92
N VAL A 131 7.80 -1.45 -2.20
CA VAL A 131 7.78 -2.45 -3.27
C VAL A 131 9.18 -3.02 -3.49
N VAL A 132 9.27 -4.33 -3.69
CA VAL A 132 10.52 -5.00 -4.08
C VAL A 132 10.58 -5.01 -5.62
N PRO A 133 11.56 -4.36 -6.24
CA PRO A 133 11.66 -4.31 -7.70
C PRO A 133 11.88 -5.70 -8.33
N GLY A 134 11.26 -5.93 -9.49
CA GLY A 134 11.50 -7.12 -10.32
C GLY A 134 10.40 -8.17 -10.26
N ASP A 135 10.73 -9.38 -10.71
CA ASP A 135 9.91 -10.58 -10.53
C ASP A 135 10.50 -11.40 -9.38
N VAL A 136 9.86 -11.34 -8.22
CA VAL A 136 10.35 -12.01 -7.00
C VAL A 136 10.11 -13.52 -6.99
N CYS A 137 9.31 -14.03 -7.94
CA CYS A 137 9.11 -15.46 -8.14
C CYS A 137 10.04 -16.03 -9.21
N ALA A 138 10.82 -15.20 -9.90
CA ALA A 138 11.82 -15.68 -10.85
C ALA A 138 12.88 -16.47 -10.10
N GLN A 139 13.06 -17.73 -10.48
CA GLN A 139 14.14 -18.53 -9.96
C GLN A 139 15.46 -17.91 -10.41
N PRO A 140 16.48 -17.76 -9.53
CA PRO A 140 17.80 -17.31 -9.96
C PRO A 140 18.23 -18.20 -11.13
N ALA A 141 18.67 -17.59 -12.23
CA ALA A 141 19.26 -18.37 -13.32
C ALA A 141 20.39 -19.20 -12.70
N ALA A 142 20.30 -20.52 -12.80
CA ALA A 142 21.35 -21.39 -12.31
C ALA A 142 22.66 -20.96 -12.99
N GLU A 143 23.62 -20.50 -12.21
CA GLU A 143 24.98 -20.24 -12.67
C GLU A 143 25.46 -21.53 -13.34
N LYS A 144 25.60 -21.54 -14.66
CA LYS A 144 26.13 -22.70 -15.38
C LYS A 144 27.53 -22.95 -14.82
N PRO A 145 27.84 -24.15 -14.29
CA PRO A 145 29.18 -24.44 -13.81
C PRO A 145 30.17 -24.15 -14.94
N ALA A 146 31.18 -23.32 -14.64
CA ALA A 146 32.31 -23.13 -15.53
C ALA A 146 32.88 -24.53 -15.82
N SER A 147 32.79 -24.96 -17.08
CA SER A 147 33.38 -26.22 -17.48
C SER A 147 34.87 -26.16 -17.18
N GLU A 148 35.32 -27.04 -16.29
CA GLU A 148 36.73 -27.26 -16.00
C GLU A 148 37.44 -27.61 -17.31
N THR A 149 38.22 -26.67 -17.85
CA THR A 149 39.19 -26.96 -18.90
C THR A 149 40.24 -27.88 -18.32
N THR A 150 40.17 -29.17 -18.63
CA THR A 150 41.22 -30.15 -18.35
C THR A 150 42.50 -29.74 -19.08
N PRO A 151 43.65 -29.57 -18.39
CA PRO A 151 44.93 -29.47 -19.08
C PRO A 151 45.40 -30.85 -19.55
N GLN A 152 45.82 -30.93 -20.81
CA GLN A 152 46.56 -32.06 -21.39
C GLN A 152 48.00 -32.10 -20.89
#